data_AF-A0A820Q385-F1
#
_entry.id   AF-A0A820Q385-F1
#
_cell.length_a   1.000
_cell.length_b   1.000
_cell.length_c   1.000
_cell.angle_alpha   90.00
_cell.angle_beta   90.00
_cell.angle_gamma   90.00
#
_symmetry.space_group_name_H-M   'P 1'
#
loop_
_entity.id
_entity.type
_entity.pdbx_description
1 polymer ?
#
loop_
_entity_poly.entity_id
_entity_poly.type
_entity_poly.pdbx_seq_one_letter_code
_entity_poly.pdbx_strand_id
1 'polypeptide(L)'
;RIERCACNTDYCRKDINGTLSETGKCIPDHAPQILTTTLPLDDICVRVQRQTNLPIVISDNAGRYLCEYIYYQSLFIDSKRTIFIHIPGLDEKFTIENVAKVIQLIIYEALPYVDSLPK
;
A
#
# COMPACT_ATOMS: atom_id res chain seq x y z
N ARG A 1 7.73 -2.92 -2.91
CA ARG A 1 7.15 -1.71 -3.54
C ARG A 1 6.23 -1.07 -2.52
N ILE A 2 6.27 0.25 -2.36
CA ILE A 2 5.30 0.97 -1.55
C ILE A 2 4.30 1.59 -2.50
N GLU A 3 3.02 1.33 -2.30
CA GLU A 3 1.98 1.79 -3.21
C GLU A 3 1.56 3.22 -2.84
N ARG A 4 1.54 4.11 -3.82
CA ARG A 4 1.16 5.53 -3.68
C ARG A 4 -0.35 5.69 -3.67
N CYS A 5 -1.02 4.94 -4.53
CA CYS A 5 -2.44 5.10 -4.78
C CYS A 5 -3.13 3.76 -5.09
N ALA A 6 -4.45 3.78 -4.99
CA ALA A 6 -5.33 2.67 -5.33
C ALA A 6 -6.51 3.15 -6.19
N CYS A 7 -7.03 2.23 -6.99
CA CYS A 7 -8.12 2.45 -7.94
C CYS A 7 -9.40 1.74 -7.51
N ASN A 8 -10.51 2.43 -7.68
CA ASN A 8 -11.83 1.96 -7.31
C ASN A 8 -12.47 1.04 -8.35
N THR A 9 -11.91 0.89 -9.55
CA THR A 9 -12.58 0.24 -10.69
C THR A 9 -11.84 -1.01 -11.17
N ASP A 10 -12.50 -1.73 -12.09
CA ASP A 10 -11.94 -2.84 -12.86
C ASP A 10 -11.68 -4.13 -12.06
N TYR A 11 -12.45 -4.34 -11.00
CA TYR A 11 -12.45 -5.59 -10.24
C TYR A 11 -13.26 -6.66 -10.98
N CYS A 12 -12.59 -7.46 -11.82
CA CYS A 12 -13.20 -8.50 -12.67
C CYS A 12 -12.80 -9.94 -12.31
N ARG A 13 -11.96 -10.13 -11.27
CA ARG A 13 -11.41 -11.43 -10.86
C ARG A 13 -12.11 -11.96 -9.61
N LYS A 14 -12.56 -13.21 -9.68
CA LYS A 14 -13.16 -13.93 -8.55
C LYS A 14 -12.14 -14.20 -7.44
N ASP A 15 -12.58 -14.09 -6.20
CA ASP A 15 -11.79 -14.49 -5.03
C ASP A 15 -11.77 -16.01 -4.81
N ILE A 16 -11.18 -16.46 -3.70
CA ILE A 16 -11.09 -17.88 -3.35
C ILE A 16 -12.46 -18.56 -3.11
N ASN A 17 -13.49 -17.76 -2.81
CA ASN A 17 -14.86 -18.20 -2.63
C ASN A 17 -15.69 -18.07 -3.92
N GLY A 18 -15.06 -17.67 -5.03
CA GLY A 18 -15.76 -17.42 -6.30
C GLY A 18 -16.52 -16.10 -6.33
N THR A 19 -16.33 -15.22 -5.35
CA THR A 19 -17.04 -13.94 -5.20
C THR A 19 -16.38 -12.86 -6.04
N LEU A 20 -17.19 -11.96 -6.59
CA LEU A 20 -16.75 -10.83 -7.41
C LEU A 20 -17.55 -9.58 -7.01
N SER A 21 -16.95 -8.39 -7.16
CA SER A 21 -17.71 -7.15 -7.06
C SER A 21 -18.80 -7.11 -8.15
N GLU A 22 -20.06 -7.00 -7.74
CA GLU A 22 -21.20 -6.95 -8.66
C GLU A 22 -21.12 -5.76 -9.64
N THR A 23 -20.55 -4.64 -9.17
CA THR A 23 -20.42 -3.41 -9.96
C THR A 23 -19.05 -3.27 -10.63
N GLY A 24 -18.14 -4.22 -10.41
CA GLY A 24 -16.73 -4.10 -10.79
C GLY A 24 -15.98 -2.99 -10.05
N LYS A 25 -16.57 -2.41 -8.99
CA LYS A 25 -15.98 -1.36 -8.16
C LYS A 25 -15.68 -1.83 -6.74
N CYS A 26 -14.74 -1.18 -6.06
CA CYS A 26 -14.49 -1.42 -4.65
C CYS A 26 -15.58 -0.79 -3.77
N ILE A 27 -15.87 0.49 -4.00
CA ILE A 27 -16.95 1.25 -3.38
C ILE A 27 -17.88 1.74 -4.50
N PRO A 28 -19.14 1.28 -4.56
CA PRO A 28 -20.02 1.49 -5.71
C PRO A 28 -20.42 2.95 -5.92
N ASP A 29 -20.67 3.69 -4.84
CA ASP A 29 -21.30 5.02 -4.86
C ASP A 29 -20.41 6.12 -4.30
N HIS A 30 -20.38 7.26 -5.00
CA HIS A 30 -19.76 8.54 -4.60
C HIS A 30 -18.28 8.51 -4.15
N ALA A 31 -17.55 7.41 -4.38
CA ALA A 31 -16.14 7.31 -4.04
C ALA A 31 -15.22 7.72 -5.22
N PRO A 32 -14.10 8.43 -4.96
CA PRO A 32 -13.16 8.85 -6.01
C PRO A 32 -12.61 7.67 -6.80
N GLN A 33 -12.38 7.81 -8.11
CA GLN A 33 -11.78 6.72 -8.90
C GLN A 33 -10.40 6.31 -8.37
N ILE A 34 -9.59 7.28 -7.97
CA ILE A 34 -8.26 7.07 -7.41
C ILE A 34 -8.19 7.70 -6.03
N LEU A 35 -7.63 6.97 -5.07
CA LEU A 35 -7.24 7.49 -3.77
C LEU A 35 -5.73 7.38 -3.62
N THR A 36 -5.12 8.35 -2.95
CA THR A 36 -3.67 8.44 -2.76
C THR A 36 -3.39 8.62 -1.28
N THR A 37 -2.38 7.92 -0.76
CA THR A 37 -1.92 8.18 0.61
C THR A 37 -1.36 9.58 0.72
N THR A 38 -1.63 10.29 1.83
CA THR A 38 -1.05 11.60 2.07
C THR A 38 0.30 11.53 2.78
N LEU A 39 0.76 10.32 3.14
CA LEU A 39 2.07 10.13 3.74
C LEU A 39 3.16 10.39 2.69
N PRO A 40 4.25 11.10 3.05
CA PRO A 40 5.27 11.52 2.09
C PRO A 40 6.19 10.35 1.74
N LEU A 41 5.71 9.47 0.86
CA LEU A 41 6.39 8.22 0.51
C LEU A 41 7.78 8.44 -0.06
N ASP A 42 7.98 9.50 -0.86
CA ASP A 42 9.28 9.83 -1.43
C ASP A 42 10.32 10.06 -0.33
N ASP A 43 9.98 10.88 0.67
CA ASP A 43 10.86 11.16 1.83
C ASP A 43 11.10 9.91 2.69
N ILE A 44 10.03 9.14 2.97
CA ILE A 44 10.11 7.88 3.72
C ILE A 44 11.06 6.92 3.01
N CYS A 45 10.87 6.71 1.69
CA CYS A 45 11.71 5.80 0.90
C CYS A 45 13.18 6.23 0.95
N VAL A 46 13.47 7.52 0.74
CA VAL A 46 14.85 8.06 0.79
C VAL A 46 15.50 7.79 2.15
N ARG A 47 14.79 7.96 3.27
CA ARG A 47 15.34 7.71 4.61
C ARG A 47 15.55 6.23 4.89
N VAL A 48 14.64 5.37 4.46
CA VAL A 48 14.81 3.91 4.60
C VAL A 48 15.97 3.41 3.74
N GLN A 49 16.10 3.88 2.50
CA GLN A 49 17.19 3.46 1.58
C GLN A 49 18.59 3.83 2.06
N ARG A 50 18.73 4.79 2.97
CA ARG A 50 20.01 5.08 3.63
C ARG A 50 20.40 4.04 4.67
N GLN A 51 19.46 3.18 5.08
CA GLN A 51 19.60 2.22 6.17
C GLN A 51 19.54 0.76 5.69
N THR A 52 19.37 0.52 4.38
CA THR A 52 19.28 -0.82 3.78
C THR A 52 19.85 -0.83 2.37
N ASN A 53 20.38 -1.98 1.95
CA ASN A 53 20.79 -2.22 0.57
C ASN A 53 19.68 -2.81 -0.29
N LEU A 54 18.49 -3.04 0.28
CA LEU A 54 17.35 -3.53 -0.48
C LEU A 54 16.71 -2.42 -1.33
N PRO A 55 16.34 -2.71 -2.58
CA PRO A 55 15.66 -1.74 -3.42
C PRO A 55 14.24 -1.51 -2.90
N ILE A 56 13.89 -0.25 -2.69
CA ILE A 56 12.55 0.22 -2.37
C ILE A 56 12.14 1.14 -3.51
N VAL A 57 10.95 0.91 -4.04
CA VAL A 57 10.38 1.71 -5.14
C VAL A 57 8.94 2.03 -4.81
N ILE A 58 8.53 3.24 -5.18
CA ILE A 58 7.13 3.65 -5.15
C ILE A 58 6.46 3.10 -6.41
N SER A 59 5.22 2.66 -6.26
CA SER A 59 4.38 2.12 -7.32
C SER A 59 3.02 2.80 -7.29
N ASP A 60 2.45 3.08 -8.46
CA ASP A 60 1.15 3.74 -8.59
C ASP A 60 0.05 2.72 -8.98
N ASN A 61 0.32 1.42 -8.78
CA ASN A 61 -0.58 0.35 -9.16
C ASN A 61 -0.35 -0.90 -8.30
N ALA A 62 -1.22 -1.15 -7.32
CA ALA A 62 -1.21 -2.36 -6.49
C ALA A 62 -1.97 -3.53 -7.15
N GLY A 63 -2.32 -3.42 -8.44
CA GLY A 63 -3.01 -4.42 -9.24
C GLY A 63 -4.51 -4.19 -9.34
N ARG A 64 -5.27 -5.22 -9.72
CA ARG A 64 -6.75 -5.19 -9.83
C ARG A 64 -7.34 -6.49 -9.26
N TYR A 65 -7.01 -6.75 -8.00
CA TYR A 65 -7.49 -7.90 -7.24
C TYR A 65 -7.57 -7.52 -5.76
N LEU A 66 -7.46 -8.47 -4.83
CA LEU A 66 -7.67 -8.22 -3.40
C LEU A 66 -6.67 -7.25 -2.76
N CYS A 67 -5.42 -7.20 -3.24
CA CYS A 67 -4.43 -6.24 -2.72
C CYS A 67 -4.89 -4.78 -2.92
N GLU A 68 -5.22 -4.44 -4.17
CA GLU A 68 -5.78 -3.12 -4.54
C GLU A 68 -7.10 -2.86 -3.79
N TYR A 69 -7.97 -3.85 -3.71
CA TYR A 69 -9.29 -3.72 -3.05
C TYR A 69 -9.15 -3.34 -1.57
N ILE A 70 -8.31 -4.08 -0.83
CA ILE A 70 -8.07 -3.80 0.59
C ILE A 70 -7.37 -2.45 0.75
N TYR A 71 -6.39 -2.14 -0.10
CA TYR A 71 -5.70 -0.87 -0.04
C TYR A 71 -6.64 0.32 -0.29
N TYR A 72 -7.49 0.23 -1.32
CA TYR A 72 -8.49 1.25 -1.62
C TYR A 72 -9.45 1.46 -0.46
N GLN A 73 -9.98 0.39 0.14
CA GLN A 73 -10.84 0.51 1.33
C GLN A 73 -10.13 1.19 2.50
N SER A 74 -8.87 0.82 2.78
CA SER A 74 -8.10 1.45 3.85
C SER A 74 -7.86 2.94 3.59
N LEU A 75 -7.52 3.32 2.35
CA LEU A 75 -7.37 4.72 1.97
C LEU A 75 -8.67 5.50 2.07
N PHE A 76 -9.82 4.88 1.76
CA PHE A 76 -11.13 5.51 1.88
C PHE A 76 -11.51 5.77 3.34
N ILE A 77 -11.09 4.89 4.26
CA ILE A 77 -11.26 5.09 5.70
C ILE A 77 -10.38 6.25 6.18
N ASP A 78 -9.07 6.20 5.92
CA ASP A 78 -8.15 7.28 6.28
C ASP A 78 -6.88 7.26 5.42
N SER A 79 -6.81 8.15 4.43
CA SER A 79 -5.66 8.30 3.55
C SER A 79 -4.41 8.87 4.24
N LYS A 80 -4.56 9.47 5.43
CA LYS A 80 -3.46 10.05 6.20
C LYS A 80 -2.74 9.04 7.07
N ARG A 81 -3.35 7.87 7.29
CA ARG A 81 -2.85 6.81 8.19
C ARG A 81 -2.65 5.47 7.49
N THR A 82 -2.66 5.44 6.15
CA THR A 82 -2.63 4.20 5.37
C THR A 82 -1.41 4.14 4.45
N ILE A 83 -0.65 3.04 4.55
CA ILE A 83 0.40 2.63 3.60
C ILE A 83 0.12 1.19 3.19
N PHE A 84 0.37 0.84 1.92
CA PHE A 84 0.38 -0.53 1.44
C PHE A 84 1.74 -0.89 0.84
N ILE A 85 2.22 -2.11 1.13
CA ILE A 85 3.55 -2.57 0.74
C ILE A 85 3.44 -3.94 0.07
N HIS A 86 3.83 -4.02 -1.22
CA HIS A 86 4.06 -5.30 -1.89
C HIS A 86 5.47 -5.81 -1.63
N ILE A 87 5.56 -7.00 -1.04
CA ILE A 87 6.81 -7.71 -0.80
C ILE A 87 7.06 -8.69 -1.96
N PRO A 88 8.29 -8.76 -2.52
CA PRO A 88 8.61 -9.75 -3.54
C PRO A 88 8.60 -11.18 -2.97
N GLY A 89 8.72 -12.18 -3.85
CA GLY A 89 9.06 -13.52 -3.40
C GLY A 89 10.37 -13.53 -2.61
N LEU A 90 10.45 -14.37 -1.60
CA LEU A 90 11.65 -14.49 -0.76
C LEU A 90 12.73 -15.27 -1.51
N ASP A 91 13.97 -14.79 -1.40
CA ASP A 91 15.16 -15.40 -2.00
C ASP A 91 16.42 -15.06 -1.17
N GLU A 92 17.61 -15.35 -1.70
CA GLU A 92 18.90 -15.07 -1.04
C GLU A 92 19.11 -13.58 -0.72
N LYS A 93 18.49 -12.68 -1.51
CA LYS A 93 18.58 -11.23 -1.31
C LYS A 93 17.45 -10.74 -0.42
N PHE A 94 16.22 -11.13 -0.71
CA PHE A 94 15.00 -10.78 0.00
C PHE A 94 14.69 -11.82 1.07
N THR A 95 15.60 -12.00 2.04
CA THR A 95 15.36 -12.87 3.18
C THR A 95 14.26 -12.30 4.09
N ILE A 96 13.66 -13.16 4.92
CA ILE A 96 12.63 -12.76 5.89
C ILE A 96 13.15 -11.64 6.80
N GLU A 97 14.38 -11.78 7.28
CA GLU A 97 15.02 -10.84 8.19
C GLU A 97 15.22 -9.48 7.53
N ASN A 98 15.73 -9.46 6.30
CA ASN A 98 15.96 -8.22 5.56
C ASN A 98 14.64 -7.53 5.22
N VAL A 99 13.64 -8.29 4.78
CA VAL A 99 12.29 -7.77 4.47
C VAL A 99 11.64 -7.21 5.74
N ALA A 100 11.64 -7.97 6.84
CA ALA A 100 11.08 -7.53 8.11
C ALA A 100 11.77 -6.26 8.61
N LYS A 101 13.10 -6.16 8.47
CA LYS A 101 13.85 -4.97 8.82
C LYS A 101 13.41 -3.76 8.00
N VAL A 102 13.22 -3.93 6.69
CA VAL A 102 12.74 -2.83 5.82
C VAL A 102 11.32 -2.40 6.19
N ILE A 103 10.41 -3.34 6.46
CA ILE A 103 9.04 -3.01 6.89
C ILE A 103 9.07 -2.23 8.21
N GLN A 104 9.88 -2.69 9.18
CA GLN A 104 10.06 -2.00 10.45
C GLN A 104 10.56 -0.56 10.24
N LEU A 105 11.56 -0.36 9.37
CA LEU A 105 12.07 0.97 9.05
C LEU A 105 11.00 1.87 8.42
N ILE A 106 10.22 1.34 7.46
CA ILE A 106 9.11 2.09 6.85
C ILE A 106 8.10 2.55 7.91
N ILE A 107 7.73 1.67 8.85
CA ILE A 107 6.82 2.02 9.95
C ILE A 107 7.42 3.13 10.81
N TYR A 108 8.68 2.99 11.24
CA TYR A 108 9.34 4.02 12.05
C TYR A 108 9.43 5.38 11.35
N GLU A 109 9.73 5.39 10.06
CA GLU A 109 9.82 6.62 9.28
C GLU A 109 8.44 7.25 8.99
N ALA A 110 7.35 6.47 9.04
CA ALA A 110 5.99 6.93 8.85
C ALA A 110 5.32 7.44 10.14
N LEU A 111 5.67 6.85 11.30
CA LEU A 111 5.06 7.14 12.60
C LEU A 111 4.98 8.64 12.95
N PRO A 112 6.04 9.46 12.79
CA PRO A 112 5.98 10.88 13.14
C PRO A 112 4.88 11.66 12.39
N TYR A 113 4.57 11.28 11.15
CA TYR A 113 3.50 11.90 10.38
C TYR A 113 2.12 11.51 10.92
N VAL A 114 1.97 10.27 11.37
CA VAL A 114 0.71 9.73 11.90
C VAL A 114 0.43 10.25 13.31
N ASP A 115 1.46 10.36 14.15
CA ASP A 115 1.36 10.84 15.53
C ASP A 115 1.03 12.34 15.60
N SER A 116 1.38 13.10 14.55
CA SER A 116 1.03 14.53 14.45
C SER A 116 -0.46 14.80 14.17
N LEU A 117 -1.22 13.77 13.80
CA LEU A 117 -2.63 13.88 13.42
C LEU A 117 -3.56 13.81 14.65
N PRO A 118 -4.69 14.54 14.63
CA PRO A 118 -5.69 14.44 15.69
C PRO A 118 -6.21 13.00 15.82
N LYS A 119 -6.39 12.56 17.07
CA LYS A 119 -6.97 11.25 17.40
C LYS A 119 -8.47 11.21 17.14
#